data_AF-X0YLM3-F1
#
_entry.id   AF-X0YLM3-F1
#
_cell.length_a   1.000
_cell.length_b   1.000
_cell.length_c   1.000
_cell.angle_alpha   90.00
_cell.angle_beta   90.00
_cell.angle_gamma   90.00
#
_symmetry.space_group_name_H-M   'P 1'
#
loop_
_entity.id
_entity.type
_entity.pdbx_description
1 polymer ?
#
loop_
_entity_poly.entity_id
_entity_poly.type
_entity_poly.pdbx_seq_one_letter_code
_entity_poly.pdbx_strand_id
1 'polypeptide(L)'
;MTGKFQEDDRGTGRSTGLLLQAIGGAALAKGDEVEFVDHYRHTYYSAGIWKEYLESIIQGLRLRMTVRREECRVFVRSCLSEQLAQGRATP
;
A
#
# COMPACT_ATOMS: atom_id res chain seq x y z
N MET A 1 23.24 -27.26 -7.80
CA MET A 1 24.07 -26.08 -7.48
C MET A 1 23.28 -25.21 -6.51
N THR A 2 23.63 -25.30 -5.24
CA THR A 2 23.06 -24.53 -4.14
C THR A 2 23.98 -23.35 -3.85
N GLY A 3 23.42 -22.14 -3.77
CA GLY A 3 24.06 -21.05 -3.04
C GLY A 3 24.14 -19.70 -3.77
N LYS A 4 23.62 -18.69 -3.06
CA LYS A 4 23.90 -17.25 -3.18
C LYS A 4 23.14 -16.45 -4.25
N PHE A 5 21.89 -16.11 -3.94
CA PHE A 5 21.20 -14.94 -4.52
C PHE A 5 20.39 -14.15 -3.46
N GLN A 6 20.75 -14.20 -2.17
CA GLN A 6 19.85 -13.70 -1.11
C GLN A 6 20.37 -12.56 -0.23
N GLU A 7 21.57 -12.04 -0.45
CA GLU A 7 22.10 -10.94 0.40
C GLU A 7 22.52 -9.66 -0.33
N ASP A 8 22.71 -9.66 -1.66
CA ASP A 8 23.19 -8.47 -2.41
C ASP A 8 22.10 -7.44 -2.79
N ASP A 9 20.82 -7.70 -2.50
CA ASP A 9 19.68 -6.85 -2.94
C ASP A 9 19.16 -5.87 -1.86
N ARG A 10 19.89 -5.72 -0.74
CA ARG A 10 19.50 -4.77 0.32
C ARG A 10 19.83 -3.33 -0.10
N GLY A 11 18.96 -2.38 0.26
CA GLY A 11 19.18 -0.96 -0.05
C GLY A 11 18.87 -0.55 -1.50
N THR A 12 18.22 -1.41 -2.28
CA THR A 12 17.83 -1.16 -3.68
C THR A 12 16.57 -0.30 -3.83
N GLY A 13 15.91 0.08 -2.72
CA GLY A 13 14.62 0.77 -2.75
C GLY A 13 13.43 -0.14 -3.12
N ARG A 14 13.63 -1.46 -3.18
CA ARG A 14 12.58 -2.43 -3.56
C ARG A 14 11.31 -2.31 -2.72
N SER A 15 11.42 -2.19 -1.40
CA SER A 15 10.27 -2.00 -0.53
C SER A 15 9.52 -0.71 -0.85
N THR A 16 10.24 0.38 -1.14
CA THR A 16 9.62 1.64 -1.59
C THR A 16 8.86 1.46 -2.91
N GLY A 17 9.43 0.72 -3.87
CA GLY A 17 8.75 0.38 -5.12
C GLY A 17 7.44 -0.38 -4.89
N LEU A 18 7.45 -1.39 -4.01
CA LEU A 18 6.25 -2.16 -3.66
C LEU A 18 5.19 -1.30 -2.94
N LEU A 19 5.61 -0.39 -2.05
CA LEU A 19 4.71 0.55 -1.37
C LEU A 19 4.00 1.46 -2.39
N LEU A 20 4.76 2.03 -3.33
CA LEU A 20 4.21 2.86 -4.40
C LEU A 20 3.30 2.07 -5.34
N GLN A 21 3.63 0.80 -5.61
CA GLN A 21 2.79 -0.09 -6.40
C GLN A 21 1.43 -0.33 -5.73
N ALA A 22 1.39 -0.58 -4.42
CA ALA A 22 0.14 -0.76 -3.69
C ALA A 22 -0.71 0.52 -3.68
N ILE A 23 -0.08 1.69 -3.49
CA ILE A 23 -0.74 3.00 -3.56
C ILE A 23 -1.33 3.24 -4.97
N GLY A 24 -0.54 3.00 -6.02
CA GLY A 24 -0.99 3.13 -7.40
C GLY A 24 -2.12 2.16 -7.74
N GLY A 25 -2.02 0.92 -7.27
CA GLY A 25 -3.09 -0.08 -7.38
C GLY A 25 -4.38 0.40 -6.72
N ALA A 26 -4.30 0.88 -5.48
CA ALA A 26 -5.47 1.40 -4.75
C ALA A 26 -6.10 2.61 -5.45
N ALA A 27 -5.30 3.48 -6.08
CA ALA A 27 -5.81 4.59 -6.88
C ALA A 27 -6.63 4.12 -8.10
N LEU A 28 -6.21 3.02 -8.73
CA LEU A 28 -6.88 2.45 -9.89
C LEU A 28 -8.07 1.55 -9.53
N ALA A 29 -8.11 1.03 -8.30
CA ALA A 29 -9.13 0.10 -7.80
C ALA A 29 -10.48 0.75 -7.45
N LYS A 30 -10.67 2.06 -7.69
CA LYS A 30 -11.95 2.79 -7.56
C LYS A 30 -12.70 2.53 -6.24
N GLY A 31 -11.96 2.45 -5.13
CA GLY A 31 -12.54 2.25 -3.80
C GLY A 31 -12.48 0.82 -3.29
N ASP A 32 -12.05 -0.14 -4.10
CA ASP A 32 -11.71 -1.47 -3.60
C ASP A 32 -10.38 -1.43 -2.82
N GLU A 33 -10.27 -2.33 -1.84
CA GLU A 33 -9.05 -2.51 -1.06
C GLU A 33 -8.00 -3.28 -1.85
N VAL A 34 -6.77 -2.79 -1.83
CA VAL A 34 -5.60 -3.45 -2.41
C VAL A 34 -4.68 -3.89 -1.28
N GLU A 35 -4.37 -5.18 -1.22
CA GLU A 35 -3.41 -5.71 -0.25
C GLU A 35 -1.98 -5.31 -0.64
N PHE A 36 -1.24 -4.77 0.32
CA PHE A 36 0.20 -4.60 0.21
C PHE A 36 0.89 -5.94 0.52
N VAL A 37 1.59 -6.47 -0.48
CA VAL A 37 2.37 -7.70 -0.37
C VAL A 37 3.85 -7.36 -0.48
N ASP A 38 4.58 -7.53 0.63
CA ASP A 38 6.02 -7.41 0.63
C ASP A 38 6.69 -8.70 0.10
N HIS A 39 7.99 -8.63 -0.17
CA HIS A 39 8.79 -9.77 -0.63
C HIS A 39 8.94 -10.88 0.42
N TYR A 40 8.64 -10.59 1.70
CA TYR A 40 8.51 -11.58 2.76
C TYR A 40 7.11 -11.55 3.37
N ARG A 41 6.64 -12.70 3.84
CA ARG A 41 5.38 -12.78 4.59
C ARG A 41 5.48 -11.91 5.84
N HIS A 42 4.50 -11.05 6.05
CA HIS A 42 4.46 -10.22 7.23
C HIS A 42 4.20 -11.04 8.50
N THR A 43 4.88 -10.63 9.57
CA THR A 43 4.45 -10.84 10.95
C THR A 43 3.53 -9.70 11.39
N TYR A 44 2.85 -9.88 12.54
CA TYR A 44 2.02 -8.85 13.16
C TYR A 44 2.77 -7.52 13.35
N TYR A 45 4.05 -7.60 13.74
CA TYR A 45 4.91 -6.44 13.93
C TYR A 45 5.25 -5.76 12.61
N SER A 46 5.74 -6.51 11.61
CA SER A 46 6.07 -5.93 10.30
C SER A 46 4.85 -5.36 9.57
N ALA A 47 3.66 -5.95 9.74
CA ALA A 47 2.42 -5.38 9.21
C ALA A 47 2.09 -4.02 9.85
N GLY A 48 2.42 -3.82 11.13
CA GLY A 48 2.34 -2.52 11.79
C GLY A 48 3.28 -1.49 11.15
N ILE A 49 4.56 -1.85 10.97
CA ILE A 49 5.56 -1.01 10.33
C ILE A 49 5.12 -0.60 8.92
N TRP A 50 4.68 -1.55 8.10
CA TRP A 50 4.26 -1.26 6.73
C TRP A 50 3.01 -0.38 6.65
N LYS A 51 2.07 -0.55 7.60
CA LYS A 51 0.95 0.37 7.73
C LYS A 51 1.43 1.80 7.96
N GLU A 52 2.33 2.02 8.93
CA GLU A 52 2.84 3.35 9.25
C GLU A 52 3.60 3.98 8.06
N TYR A 53 4.39 3.19 7.33
CA TYR A 53 5.07 3.67 6.13
C TYR A 53 4.09 4.07 5.02
N LEU A 54 3.07 3.25 4.76
CA LEU A 54 2.03 3.60 3.79
C LEU A 54 1.30 4.87 4.18
N GLU A 55 0.90 5.01 5.45
CA GLU A 55 0.25 6.21 5.98
C GLU A 55 1.15 7.45 5.81
N SER A 56 2.44 7.32 6.12
CA SER A 56 3.41 8.41 5.98
C SER A 56 3.58 8.85 4.51
N ILE A 57 3.70 7.91 3.57
CA ILE A 57 3.83 8.21 2.14
C ILE A 57 2.54 8.85 1.62
N ILE A 58 1.38 8.29 1.95
CA ILE A 58 0.06 8.81 1.56
C ILE A 58 -0.12 10.25 2.06
N GLN A 59 0.24 10.51 3.32
CA GLN A 59 0.18 11.85 3.92
C GLN A 59 1.16 12.80 3.23
N GLY A 60 2.41 12.37 2.99
CA GLY A 60 3.43 13.16 2.30
C GLY A 60 3.02 13.55 0.88
N LEU A 61 2.34 12.66 0.17
CA LEU A 61 1.79 12.88 -1.17
C LEU A 61 0.41 13.55 -1.16
N ARG A 62 -0.16 13.84 0.01
CA ARG A 62 -1.50 14.43 0.20
C ARG A 62 -2.61 13.65 -0.53
N LEU A 63 -2.50 12.32 -0.56
CA LEU A 63 -3.49 11.46 -1.20
C LEU A 63 -4.66 11.19 -0.27
N ARG A 64 -5.89 11.18 -0.81
CA ARG A 64 -7.10 10.76 -0.08
C ARG A 64 -7.22 9.24 -0.13
N MET A 65 -6.53 8.57 0.78
CA MET A 65 -6.52 7.13 0.91
C MET A 65 -6.54 6.72 2.38
N THR A 66 -7.03 5.51 2.65
CA THR A 66 -7.01 4.91 4.00
C THR A 66 -6.16 3.64 3.98
N VAL A 67 -5.45 3.38 5.08
CA VAL A 67 -4.69 2.14 5.28
C VAL A 67 -5.31 1.36 6.44
N ARG A 68 -5.61 0.08 6.21
CA ARG A 68 -6.16 -0.83 7.22
C ARG A 68 -5.19 -1.98 7.45
N ARG A 69 -5.04 -2.39 8.70
CA ARG A 69 -4.30 -3.61 9.07
C ARG A 69 -5.27 -4.61 9.68
N GLU A 70 -5.19 -5.85 9.21
CA GLU A 70 -5.92 -6.99 9.75
C GLU A 70 -4.92 -8.11 10.01
N GLU A 71 -4.63 -8.36 11.30
CA GLU A 71 -3.57 -9.26 11.73
C GLU A 71 -2.21 -8.95 11.06
N CYS A 72 -1.76 -9.84 10.17
CA CYS A 72 -0.52 -9.72 9.42
C CYS A 72 -0.71 -9.12 8.02
N ARG A 73 -1.91 -8.65 7.67
CA ARG A 73 -2.24 -8.15 6.33
C ARG A 73 -2.45 -6.65 6.38
N VAL A 74 -2.03 -5.96 5.32
CA VAL A 74 -2.13 -4.50 5.20
C VAL A 74 -2.83 -4.18 3.90
N PHE A 75 -3.84 -3.33 3.95
CA PHE A 75 -4.68 -2.96 2.82
C PHE A 75 -4.67 -1.45 2.64
N VAL A 76 -4.67 -1.00 1.39
CA VAL A 76 -4.76 0.41 0.99
C VAL A 76 -6.01 0.59 0.15
N ARG A 77 -6.75 1.65 0.39
CA ARG A 77 -7.99 1.96 -0.33
C ARG A 77 -8.02 3.43 -0.72
N SER A 78 -8.41 3.72 -1.96
CA SER A 78 -8.67 5.09 -2.40
C SER A 78 -10.06 5.56 -1.99
N CYS A 79 -10.18 6.79 -1.50
CA CYS A 79 -11.47 7.41 -1.20
C CYS A 79 -12.07 8.14 -2.42
N LEU A 80 -11.46 8.04 -3.60
CA LEU A 80 -11.84 8.84 -4.78
C LEU A 80 -13.22 8.47 -5.37
N SER A 81 -13.70 7.23 -5.19
CA SER A 81 -14.99 6.80 -5.75
C SER A 81 -16.20 7.43 -5.04
N GLU A 82 -16.08 7.83 -3.79
CA GLU A 82 -17.16 8.54 -3.06
C GLU A 82 -17.44 9.91 -3.68
N GLN A 83 -16.45 10.57 -4.29
CA GLN A 83 -16.62 11.88 -4.91
C GLN A 83 -17.19 11.82 -6.34
N LEU A 84 -16.93 10.76 -7.12
CA LEU A 84 -17.56 10.62 -8.44
C LEU A 84 -19.06 10.31 -8.34
N ALA A 85 -19.46 9.60 -7.28
CA ALA A 85 -20.87 9.38 -6.98
C ALA A 85 -21.58 10.66 -6.52
N GLN A 86 -20.91 11.51 -5.73
CA GLN A 86 -21.48 12.75 -5.20
C GLN A 86 -21.38 13.93 -6.18
N GLY A 87 -20.40 13.95 -7.08
CA GLY A 87 -20.19 15.01 -8.08
C GLY A 87 -21.06 14.92 -9.34
N ARG A 88 -21.90 13.88 -9.47
CA ARG A 88 -22.98 13.80 -10.48
C ARG A 88 -24.34 14.25 -9.94
N ALA A 89 -24.42 14.61 -8.65
CA ALA A 89 -25.61 15.15 -8.02
C ALA A 89 -25.45 16.66 -7.78
N THR A 90 -25.33 17.43 -8.86
CA THR A 90 -25.70 18.86 -8.84
C THR A 90 -26.69 19.10 -9.99
N PRO A 91 -27.72 19.93 -9.72
CA PRO A 91 -29.04 19.91 -10.38
C PRO A 91 -29.05 20.30 -11.85
#